data_AF-A0A2V6T478-F1
#
_entry.id   AF-A0A2V6T478-F1
#
_cell.length_a   1.000
_cell.length_b   1.000
_cell.length_c   1.000
_cell.angle_alpha   90.00
_cell.angle_beta   90.00
_cell.angle_gamma   90.00
#
_symmetry.space_group_name_H-M   'P 1'
#
loop_
_entity.id
_entity.type
_entity.pdbx_description
1 polymer ?
#
loop_
_entity_poly.entity_id
_entity_poly.type
_entity_poly.pdbx_seq_one_letter_code
_entity_poly.pdbx_strand_id
1 'polypeptide(L)'
;MDGGRGGLTPLRGHVRARGCVPKKILVSAAEAVHGARDMAGKGVPAGSLTIDWPELIRFRRSLVDPTSARTEQTWAKMGVEQFHGRARFVGPTTLAVGDDRLTGRRVLIAYPTNGWDTRFML
;
A
#
# COMPACT_ATOMS: atom_id res chain seq x y z
N MET A 1 -25.80 -24.61 6.53
CA MET A 1 -25.28 -24.07 5.26
C MET A 1 -25.71 -22.62 5.17
N ASP A 2 -24.83 -21.71 5.60
CA ASP A 2 -24.65 -20.33 5.09
C ASP A 2 -23.72 -19.62 6.08
N GLY A 3 -22.41 -19.65 5.79
CA GLY A 3 -21.36 -19.05 6.61
C GLY A 3 -20.80 -17.85 5.88
N GLY A 4 -21.19 -16.65 6.33
CA GLY A 4 -20.87 -15.36 5.72
C GLY A 4 -19.38 -15.17 5.48
N ARG A 5 -19.03 -14.99 4.20
CA ARG A 5 -17.70 -14.57 3.76
C ARG A 5 -17.40 -13.18 4.32
N GLY A 6 -16.51 -13.13 5.33
CA GLY A 6 -15.96 -11.90 5.87
C GLY A 6 -15.35 -11.03 4.77
N GLY A 7 -15.66 -9.74 4.82
CA GLY A 7 -15.36 -8.77 3.77
C GLY A 7 -13.89 -8.74 3.34
N LEU A 8 -13.70 -8.79 2.02
CA LEU A 8 -12.42 -8.63 1.34
C LEU A 8 -11.79 -7.29 1.74
N THR A 9 -10.78 -7.35 2.61
CA THR A 9 -10.00 -6.15 2.97
C THR A 9 -8.76 -6.13 2.06
N PRO A 10 -8.61 -5.16 1.15
CA PRO A 10 -7.51 -5.18 0.17
C PRO A 10 -6.11 -5.09 0.81
N LEU A 11 -5.09 -5.65 0.16
CA LEU A 11 -3.65 -5.54 0.51
C LEU A 11 -3.13 -4.11 0.51
N ARG A 12 -3.41 -3.30 1.54
CA ARG A 12 -2.80 -1.98 1.67
C ARG A 12 -1.37 -2.10 2.21
N GLY A 13 -0.41 -2.42 1.34
CA GLY A 13 1.02 -2.35 1.67
C GLY A 13 1.40 -0.94 2.18
N HIS A 14 1.79 -0.84 3.46
CA HIS A 14 1.89 0.43 4.18
C HIS A 14 2.90 1.43 3.59
N VAL A 15 4.10 0.99 3.17
CA VAL A 15 5.11 1.89 2.60
C VAL A 15 4.66 2.45 1.25
N ARG A 16 3.99 1.64 0.43
CA ARG A 16 3.54 2.08 -0.89
C ARG A 16 2.31 2.98 -0.78
N ALA A 17 1.38 2.68 0.12
CA ALA A 17 0.14 3.42 0.22
C ALA A 17 0.19 4.64 1.16
N ARG A 18 1.13 4.68 2.12
CA ARG A 18 1.23 5.76 3.11
C ARG A 18 2.65 6.33 3.25
N GLY A 19 3.62 5.81 2.50
CA GLY A 19 5.02 6.20 2.59
C GLY A 19 5.57 6.78 1.28
N CYS A 20 6.47 6.04 0.64
CA CYS A 20 7.35 6.54 -0.42
C CYS A 20 6.61 7.15 -1.62
N VAL A 21 5.53 6.50 -2.09
CA VAL A 21 4.80 6.97 -3.28
C VAL A 21 4.01 8.26 -2.99
N PRO A 22 3.15 8.32 -1.95
CA PRO A 22 2.53 9.57 -1.51
C PRO A 22 3.55 10.69 -1.30
N LYS A 23 4.66 10.39 -0.62
CA LYS A 23 5.73 11.36 -0.34
C LYS A 23 6.31 11.93 -1.64
N LYS A 24 6.68 11.07 -2.61
CA LYS A 24 7.34 11.54 -3.83
C LYS A 24 6.41 12.44 -4.66
N ILE A 25 5.12 12.13 -4.72
CA ILE A 25 4.13 12.99 -5.41
C ILE A 25 4.07 14.38 -4.78
N LEU A 26 3.98 14.45 -3.44
CA LEU A 26 3.87 15.72 -2.72
C LEU A 26 5.17 16.54 -2.81
N VAL A 27 6.33 15.91 -2.62
CA VAL A 27 7.63 16.58 -2.74
C VAL A 27 7.82 17.11 -4.15
N SER A 28 7.49 16.35 -5.19
CA SER A 28 7.69 16.82 -6.55
C SER A 28 6.73 17.93 -6.98
N ALA A 29 5.51 17.99 -6.43
CA ALA A 29 4.65 19.16 -6.60
C ALA A 29 5.27 20.43 -5.96
N ALA A 30 5.88 20.29 -4.78
CA ALA A 30 6.58 21.39 -4.12
C ALA A 30 7.85 21.82 -4.88
N GLU A 31 8.65 20.86 -5.34
CA GLU A 31 9.85 21.10 -6.17
C GLU A 31 9.49 21.89 -7.44
N ALA A 32 8.40 21.52 -8.12
CA ALA A 32 7.96 22.20 -9.35
C ALA A 32 7.59 23.68 -9.11
N VAL A 33 6.81 23.95 -8.06
CA VAL A 33 6.41 25.33 -7.71
C VAL A 33 7.61 26.14 -7.24
N HIS A 34 8.49 25.54 -6.45
CA HIS A 34 9.70 26.21 -5.99
C HIS A 34 10.63 26.58 -7.16
N GLY A 35 10.93 25.63 -8.05
CA GLY A 35 11.79 25.87 -9.20
C GLY A 35 11.23 26.91 -10.17
N ALA A 36 9.91 26.93 -10.38
CA ALA A 36 9.27 27.98 -11.18
C ALA A 36 9.45 29.37 -10.57
N ARG A 37 9.32 29.50 -9.24
CA ARG A 37 9.55 30.77 -8.53
C ARG A 37 11.00 31.24 -8.61
N ASP A 38 11.96 30.33 -8.53
CA ASP A 38 13.39 30.68 -8.62
C ASP A 38 13.81 31.22 -10.00
N MET A 39 13.01 30.93 -11.03
CA MET A 39 13.19 31.42 -12.41
C MET A 39 12.40 32.69 -12.72
N ALA A 40 11.64 33.23 -11.75
CA ALA A 40 10.97 34.51 -11.89
C ALA A 40 11.99 35.62 -12.20
N GLY A 41 11.71 36.42 -13.23
CA GLY A 41 12.62 37.46 -13.71
C GLY A 41 13.80 36.96 -14.54
N LYS A 42 13.95 35.63 -14.73
CA LYS A 42 14.99 35.00 -15.56
C LYS A 42 14.42 34.41 -16.87
N GLY A 43 13.41 35.07 -17.42
CA GLY A 43 12.72 34.63 -18.64
C GLY A 43 11.63 33.57 -18.43
N VAL A 44 11.43 33.06 -17.20
CA VAL A 44 10.29 32.19 -16.87
C VAL A 44 9.31 32.97 -15.97
N PRO A 45 8.13 33.36 -16.49
CA PRO A 45 7.14 34.02 -15.66
C PRO A 45 6.51 33.01 -14.68
N ALA A 46 6.77 33.18 -13.39
CA ALA A 46 6.21 32.33 -12.33
C ALA A 46 4.80 32.75 -11.88
N GLY A 47 4.39 33.99 -12.16
CA GLY A 47 3.03 34.52 -11.94
C GLY A 47 2.39 34.14 -10.60
N SER A 48 1.11 33.78 -10.65
CA SER A 48 0.30 33.30 -9.52
C SER A 48 0.35 31.78 -9.34
N LEU A 49 1.49 31.13 -9.64
CA LEU A 49 1.60 29.67 -9.56
C LEU A 49 1.42 29.19 -8.11
N THR A 50 0.36 28.41 -7.91
CA THR A 50 -0.02 27.82 -6.63
C THR A 50 -0.41 26.36 -6.79
N ILE A 51 -0.27 25.58 -5.73
CA ILE A 51 -0.74 24.20 -5.69
C ILE A 51 -2.24 24.19 -5.42
N ASP A 52 -3.03 23.58 -6.31
CA ASP A 52 -4.39 23.13 -5.99
C ASP A 52 -4.27 21.88 -5.10
N TRP A 53 -4.40 22.10 -3.79
CA TRP A 53 -4.29 21.03 -2.81
C TRP A 53 -5.37 19.95 -2.96
N PRO A 54 -6.67 20.29 -3.07
CA PRO A 54 -7.71 19.29 -3.32
C PRO A 54 -7.40 18.39 -4.52
N GLU A 55 -6.98 18.95 -5.65
CA GLU A 55 -6.67 18.19 -6.85
C GLU A 55 -5.43 17.32 -6.69
N LEU A 56 -4.35 17.85 -6.12
CA LEU A 56 -3.13 17.08 -5.85
C LEU A 56 -3.40 15.88 -4.94
N ILE A 57 -4.27 16.04 -3.94
CA ILE A 57 -4.64 14.95 -3.04
C ILE A 57 -5.51 13.90 -3.77
N ARG A 58 -6.42 14.32 -4.67
CA ARG A 58 -7.19 13.40 -5.52
C ARG A 58 -6.28 12.59 -6.45
N PHE A 59 -5.34 13.26 -7.12
CA PHE A 59 -4.35 12.61 -7.98
C PHE A 59 -3.46 11.62 -7.20
N ARG A 60 -2.98 12.02 -6.02
CA ARG A 60 -2.20 11.13 -5.15
C ARG A 60 -2.98 9.86 -4.77
N ARG A 61 -4.28 10.00 -4.48
CA ARG A 61 -5.16 8.87 -4.13
C ARG A 61 -5.37 7.92 -5.30
N SER A 62 -5.62 8.46 -6.51
CA SER A 62 -5.85 7.63 -7.70
C SER A 62 -4.65 6.73 -8.06
N LEU A 63 -3.43 7.15 -7.75
CA LEU A 63 -2.22 6.34 -7.96
C LEU A 63 -1.98 5.30 -6.88
N VAL A 64 -2.49 5.52 -5.67
CA VAL A 64 -2.17 4.72 -4.49
C VAL A 64 -3.23 3.67 -4.21
N ASP A 65 -4.50 4.06 -4.26
CA ASP A 65 -5.63 3.23 -3.87
C ASP A 65 -5.78 1.92 -4.66
N PRO A 66 -5.58 1.86 -6.00
CA PRO A 66 -5.73 0.61 -6.74
C PRO A 66 -4.57 -0.37 -6.53
N THR A 67 -3.47 0.05 -5.88
CA THR A 67 -2.27 -0.78 -5.84
C THR A 67 -2.46 -2.07 -5.05
N SER A 68 -3.30 -2.05 -4.02
CA SER A 68 -3.60 -3.24 -3.21
C SER A 68 -4.19 -4.38 -4.04
N ALA A 69 -5.25 -4.07 -4.80
CA ALA A 69 -5.93 -5.03 -5.65
C ALA A 69 -5.00 -5.53 -6.78
N ARG A 70 -4.17 -4.64 -7.34
CA ARG A 70 -3.20 -5.03 -8.36
C ARG A 70 -2.17 -6.02 -7.81
N THR A 71 -1.66 -5.79 -6.60
CA THR A 71 -0.72 -6.71 -5.95
C THR A 71 -1.36 -8.07 -5.66
N GLU A 72 -2.60 -8.09 -5.14
CA GLU A 72 -3.35 -9.34 -4.91
C GLU A 72 -3.49 -10.16 -6.19
N GLN A 73 -3.88 -9.49 -7.29
CA GLN A 73 -4.02 -10.14 -8.58
C GLN A 73 -2.68 -10.65 -9.13
N THR A 74 -1.60 -9.91 -8.94
CA THR A 74 -0.26 -10.35 -9.36
C THR A 74 0.16 -11.61 -8.62
N TRP A 75 -0.06 -11.70 -7.31
CA TRP A 75 0.27 -12.89 -6.53
C TRP A 75 -0.62 -14.07 -6.85
N ALA A 76 -1.92 -13.85 -7.03
CA ALA A 76 -2.84 -14.89 -7.48
C ALA A 76 -2.41 -15.48 -8.84
N LYS A 77 -1.96 -14.64 -9.78
CA LYS A 77 -1.41 -15.08 -11.07
C LYS A 77 -0.10 -15.88 -10.95
N MET A 78 0.65 -15.68 -9.87
CA MET A 78 1.86 -16.46 -9.57
C MET A 78 1.55 -17.76 -8.83
N GLY A 79 0.27 -18.07 -8.57
CA GLY A 79 -0.14 -19.27 -7.84
C GLY A 79 0.04 -19.16 -6.33
N VAL A 80 0.25 -17.96 -5.79
CA VAL A 80 0.38 -17.74 -4.35
C VAL A 80 -1.00 -17.68 -3.71
N GLU A 81 -1.23 -18.55 -2.73
CA GLU A 81 -2.45 -18.56 -1.94
C GLU A 81 -2.39 -17.46 -0.86
N GLN A 82 -3.49 -16.71 -0.71
CA GLN A 82 -3.53 -15.51 0.12
C GLN A 82 -4.56 -15.68 1.23
N PHE A 83 -4.11 -15.57 2.48
CA PHE A 83 -4.96 -15.67 3.66
C PHE A 83 -5.13 -14.29 4.32
N HIS A 84 -6.38 -13.92 4.58
CA HIS A 84 -6.73 -12.64 5.20
C HIS A 84 -7.08 -12.85 6.67
N GLY A 85 -6.27 -12.29 7.56
CA GLY A 85 -6.53 -12.33 9.00
C GLY A 85 -5.25 -12.46 9.81
N ARG A 86 -5.36 -12.16 11.11
CA ARG A 86 -4.20 -12.21 12.00
C ARG A 86 -3.74 -13.65 12.19
N ALA A 87 -2.55 -14.00 11.71
CA ALA A 87 -2.00 -15.30 12.04
C ALA A 87 -1.18 -15.33 13.32
N ARG A 88 -1.19 -16.51 13.92
CA ARG A 88 -0.45 -16.88 15.11
C ARG A 88 0.19 -18.24 14.89
N PHE A 89 1.40 -18.42 15.41
CA PHE A 89 2.00 -19.74 15.47
C PHE A 89 1.23 -20.60 16.47
N VAL A 90 0.86 -21.80 16.03
CA VAL A 90 0.24 -22.85 16.86
C VAL A 90 1.12 -24.10 16.95
N GLY A 91 2.33 -24.03 16.38
CA GLY A 91 3.38 -25.03 16.41
C GLY A 91 4.65 -24.48 15.76
N PRO A 92 5.74 -25.26 15.68
CA PRO A 92 7.02 -24.80 15.12
C PRO A 92 6.94 -24.38 13.65
N THR A 93 6.06 -25.04 12.89
CA THR A 93 5.88 -24.86 11.44
C THR A 93 4.41 -24.74 11.05
N THR A 94 3.54 -24.48 12.04
CA THR A 94 2.08 -24.40 11.85
C THR A 94 1.56 -23.05 12.31
N LEU A 95 0.78 -22.42 11.45
CA LEU A 95 0.10 -21.14 11.68
C LEU A 95 -1.41 -21.36 11.71
N ALA A 96 -2.12 -20.58 12.51
CA ALA A 96 -3.57 -20.45 12.44
C ALA A 96 -3.93 -19.04 11.95
N VAL A 97 -4.79 -18.94 10.93
CA VAL A 97 -5.33 -17.68 10.37
C VAL A 97 -6.85 -17.78 10.40
N GLY A 98 -7.52 -17.08 11.33
CA GLY A 98 -8.96 -17.33 11.54
C GLY A 98 -9.22 -18.80 11.87
N ASP A 99 -10.02 -19.47 11.03
CA ASP A 99 -10.33 -20.90 11.15
C ASP A 99 -9.34 -21.81 10.38
N ASP A 100 -8.49 -21.23 9.53
CA ASP A 100 -7.54 -21.97 8.71
C ASP A 100 -6.30 -22.38 9.52
N ARG A 101 -5.81 -23.60 9.27
CA ARG A 101 -4.54 -24.11 9.81
C ARG A 101 -3.58 -24.42 8.67
N LEU A 102 -2.44 -23.73 8.68
CA LEU A 102 -1.46 -23.77 7.61
C LEU A 102 -0.17 -24.40 8.11
N THR A 103 0.32 -25.44 7.43
CA THR A 103 1.58 -26.11 7.78
C THR A 103 2.54 -25.99 6.60
N GLY A 104 3.74 -25.46 6.86
CA GLY A 104 4.76 -25.24 5.83
C GLY A 104 6.13 -25.75 6.27
N ARG A 105 6.95 -26.23 5.33
CA ARG A 105 8.34 -26.64 5.65
C ARG A 105 9.23 -25.45 6.05
N ARG A 106 8.91 -24.25 5.55
CA ARG A 106 9.60 -23.00 5.84
C ARG A 106 8.55 -21.92 6.03
N VAL A 107 8.76 -21.04 7.01
CA VAL A 107 7.85 -19.94 7.31
C VAL A 107 8.66 -18.64 7.31
N LEU A 108 8.31 -17.71 6.42
CA LEU A 108 8.89 -16.37 6.37
C LEU A 108 8.02 -15.41 7.19
N ILE A 109 8.62 -14.72 8.16
CA ILE A 109 7.95 -13.69 8.94
C ILE A 109 8.31 -12.33 8.35
N ALA A 110 7.34 -11.67 7.72
CA ALA A 110 7.49 -10.34 7.13
C ALA A 110 6.43 -9.38 7.71
N TYR A 111 6.56 -9.08 9.01
CA TYR A 111 5.58 -8.29 9.75
C TYR A 111 5.96 -6.79 9.79
N PRO A 112 5.04 -5.86 9.47
CA PRO A 112 5.30 -4.42 9.65
C PRO A 112 5.26 -4.01 11.13
N THR A 113 6.09 -3.05 11.49
CA THR A 113 6.33 -2.61 12.88
C THR A 113 5.13 -1.97 13.59
N ASN A 114 4.03 -1.68 12.90
CA ASN A 114 2.94 -0.88 13.43
C ASN A 114 1.68 -1.64 13.86
N GLY A 115 1.60 -2.98 13.79
CA GLY A 115 0.63 -3.71 14.63
C GLY A 115 -0.72 -4.12 14.01
N TRP A 116 -1.10 -3.62 12.82
CA TRP A 116 -2.52 -3.63 12.40
C TRP A 116 -2.88 -4.53 11.22
N ASP A 117 -1.93 -5.23 10.60
CA ASP A 117 -2.25 -6.13 9.48
C ASP A 117 -1.23 -7.28 9.40
N THR A 118 -1.50 -8.37 10.12
CA THR A 118 -0.72 -9.61 9.97
C THR A 118 -1.34 -10.37 8.80
N ARG A 119 -0.57 -10.63 7.74
CA ARG A 119 -1.01 -11.47 6.61
C ARG A 119 0.12 -12.40 6.18
N PHE A 120 -0.23 -13.63 5.84
CA PHE A 120 0.72 -14.69 5.52
C PHE A 120 0.51 -15.17 4.10
N MET A 121 1.61 -15.58 3.46
CA MET A 121 1.66 -16.19 2.14
C MET A 121 2.34 -17.54 2.32
N LEU A 122 1.78 -18.59 1.73
CA LEU A 122 2.42 -19.91 1.60
C LEU A 122 2.73 -20.21 0.13
#